data_AF-A0A951CI94-F1
#
_entry.id   AF-A0A951CI94-F1
#
_cell.length_a   1.000
_cell.length_b   1.000
_cell.length_c   1.000
_cell.angle_alpha   90.00
_cell.angle_beta   90.00
_cell.angle_gamma   90.00
#
_symmetry.space_group_name_H-M   'P 1'
#
loop_
_entity.id
_entity.type
_entity.pdbx_description
1 polymer ?
#
loop_
_entity_poly.entity_id
_entity_poly.type
_entity_poly.pdbx_seq_one_letter_code
_entity_poly.pdbx_strand_id
1 'polypeptide(L)'
;MPCTEATAVERCLHELTTALPFRYCQWLIENPDYFGYEVIASVLPDGETGYAVAHRTGVIGQVFRQKQPIFLADARKHTLYDVYDHTILWELCLPVFAGAELCGVINFEGTKRVDVNEQLWSTIDTIVYKNTNYCLPRNVPIPNAAHFVDTIQLAVPANGRQNQRASMTAVGHALAAGGASTLLVGRFPELLAGRSPDMAQAAEQKLGPSYCCFGVAANLDLLATGSFTEQDILDNQMNWRDISNGRYSFVLVHVA
;
A
#
# COMPACT_ATOMS: atom_id res chain seq x y z
N MET A 1 -18.76 -19.09 4.47
CA MET A 1 -17.92 -20.21 4.02
C MET A 1 -16.49 -19.73 3.81
N PRO A 2 -15.63 -19.63 4.86
CA PRO A 2 -14.28 -19.05 4.73
C PRO A 2 -13.14 -20.08 4.62
N CYS A 3 -13.39 -21.37 4.88
CA CYS A 3 -12.32 -22.36 5.15
C CYS A 3 -11.62 -22.90 3.88
N THR A 4 -12.28 -22.86 2.72
CA THR A 4 -11.75 -23.42 1.46
C THR A 4 -10.81 -22.47 0.72
N GLU A 5 -10.95 -21.17 0.93
CA GLU A 5 -10.20 -20.16 0.20
C GLU A 5 -8.85 -19.86 0.88
N ALA A 6 -8.84 -19.76 2.22
CA ALA A 6 -7.61 -19.64 2.99
C ALA A 6 -6.63 -20.79 2.69
N THR A 7 -7.15 -22.03 2.66
CA THR A 7 -6.34 -23.21 2.33
C THR A 7 -5.87 -23.25 0.87
N ALA A 8 -6.57 -22.60 -0.06
CA ALA A 8 -6.15 -22.48 -1.46
C ALA A 8 -4.98 -21.49 -1.63
N VAL A 9 -5.07 -20.34 -0.96
CA VAL A 9 -4.02 -19.32 -0.96
C VAL A 9 -2.75 -19.84 -0.30
N GLU A 10 -2.83 -20.51 0.84
CA GLU A 10 -1.66 -21.10 1.51
C GLU A 10 -0.94 -22.10 0.61
N ARG A 11 -1.68 -23.01 -0.04
CA ARG A 11 -1.11 -23.95 -1.02
C ARG A 11 -0.44 -23.23 -2.18
N CYS A 12 -1.06 -22.15 -2.68
CA CYS A 12 -0.48 -21.32 -3.73
C CYS A 12 0.88 -20.76 -3.30
N LEU A 13 0.98 -20.13 -2.12
CA LEU A 13 2.24 -19.55 -1.64
C LEU A 13 3.33 -20.60 -1.45
N HIS A 14 2.98 -21.79 -0.94
CA HIS A 14 3.93 -22.90 -0.84
C HIS A 14 4.39 -23.40 -2.21
N GLU A 15 3.50 -23.55 -3.20
CA GLU A 15 3.88 -23.97 -4.55
C GLU A 15 4.76 -22.91 -5.25
N LEU A 16 4.53 -21.62 -4.98
CA LEU A 16 5.35 -20.53 -5.51
C LEU A 16 6.84 -20.61 -5.10
N THR A 17 7.16 -21.29 -4.00
CA THR A 17 8.56 -21.54 -3.59
C THR A 17 9.36 -22.35 -4.63
N THR A 18 8.69 -23.11 -5.50
CA THR A 18 9.34 -23.88 -6.57
C THR A 18 9.66 -23.04 -7.80
N ALA A 19 8.99 -21.89 -7.98
CA ALA A 19 9.15 -21.03 -9.14
C ALA A 19 10.12 -19.86 -8.90
N LEU A 20 10.06 -19.27 -7.70
CA LEU A 20 10.77 -18.03 -7.37
C LEU A 20 11.45 -18.17 -6.00
N PRO A 21 12.79 -18.04 -5.91
CA PRO A 21 13.46 -18.03 -4.61
C PRO A 21 13.23 -16.70 -3.89
N PHE A 22 12.27 -16.68 -2.96
CA PHE A 22 12.01 -15.56 -2.05
C PHE A 22 12.36 -15.92 -0.60
N ARG A 23 12.51 -14.91 0.25
CA ARG A 23 12.64 -15.02 1.71
C ARG A 23 11.29 -14.85 2.39
N TYR A 24 10.52 -13.86 1.96
CA TYR A 24 9.15 -13.65 2.42
C TYR A 24 8.20 -13.68 1.23
N CYS A 25 7.04 -14.29 1.42
CA CYS A 25 5.91 -14.17 0.50
C CYS A 25 4.62 -14.02 1.29
N GLN A 26 3.79 -13.04 0.92
CA GLN A 26 2.56 -12.73 1.63
C GLN A 26 1.43 -12.53 0.63
N TRP A 27 0.26 -13.06 0.96
CA TRP A 27 -0.98 -12.74 0.25
C TRP A 27 -1.79 -11.77 1.09
N LEU A 28 -2.16 -10.64 0.49
CA LEU A 28 -2.87 -9.56 1.15
C LEU A 28 -4.22 -9.29 0.48
N ILE A 29 -5.21 -8.92 1.29
CA ILE A 29 -6.52 -8.44 0.83
C ILE A 29 -6.82 -7.07 1.45
N GLU A 30 -7.67 -6.28 0.79
CA GLU A 30 -8.23 -5.08 1.42
C GLU A 30 -9.46 -5.46 2.23
N ASN A 31 -9.46 -5.14 3.53
CA ASN A 31 -10.64 -5.30 4.37
C ASN A 31 -11.68 -4.22 4.04
N PRO A 32 -12.91 -4.55 3.64
CA PRO A 32 -13.89 -3.56 3.20
C PRO A 32 -14.49 -2.73 4.36
N ASP A 33 -14.40 -3.19 5.60
CA ASP A 33 -14.97 -2.49 6.75
C ASP A 33 -14.12 -1.28 7.17
N TYR A 34 -12.83 -1.31 6.83
CA TYR A 34 -11.89 -0.31 7.30
C TYR A 34 -10.74 0.02 6.37
N PHE A 35 -10.74 -0.59 5.18
CA PHE A 35 -9.77 -0.37 4.13
C PHE A 35 -8.35 -0.52 4.66
N GLY A 36 -8.06 -1.62 5.38
CA GLY A 36 -6.69 -2.01 5.71
C GLY A 36 -6.22 -3.15 4.83
N TYR A 37 -4.90 -3.32 4.70
CA TYR A 37 -4.32 -4.42 3.93
C TYR A 37 -3.95 -5.57 4.86
N GLU A 38 -4.83 -6.57 4.95
CA GLU A 38 -4.67 -7.72 5.84
C GLU A 38 -3.86 -8.82 5.16
N VAL A 39 -2.89 -9.39 5.87
CA VAL A 39 -2.17 -10.58 5.44
C VAL A 39 -3.01 -11.81 5.79
N ILE A 40 -3.46 -12.55 4.78
CA ILE A 40 -4.30 -13.75 4.97
C ILE A 40 -3.52 -15.06 4.85
N ALA A 41 -2.31 -15.01 4.29
CA ALA A 41 -1.37 -16.12 4.24
C ALA A 41 0.05 -15.60 4.08
N SER A 42 1.03 -16.35 4.59
CA SER A 42 2.44 -16.01 4.46
C SER A 42 3.35 -17.23 4.43
N VAL A 43 4.42 -17.15 3.66
CA VAL A 43 5.60 -18.02 3.76
C VAL A 43 6.74 -17.17 4.30
N LEU A 44 7.26 -17.57 5.46
CA LEU A 44 8.28 -16.86 6.21
C LEU A 44 9.39 -17.84 6.63
N PRO A 45 10.60 -17.37 6.95
CA PRO A 45 11.63 -18.21 7.57
C PRO A 45 11.20 -18.76 8.93
N ASP A 46 11.75 -19.93 9.30
CA ASP A 46 11.45 -20.59 10.57
C ASP A 46 11.80 -19.68 11.77
N GLY A 47 10.85 -19.55 12.71
CA GLY A 47 11.02 -18.75 13.93
C GLY A 47 10.82 -17.25 13.75
N GLU A 48 10.57 -16.78 12.53
CA GLU A 48 10.26 -15.37 12.27
C GLU A 48 8.74 -15.13 12.29
N THR A 49 8.36 -13.93 12.73
CA THR A 49 6.95 -13.52 12.77
C THR A 49 6.73 -12.44 11.72
N GLY A 50 5.73 -12.65 10.86
CA GLY A 50 5.32 -11.64 9.89
C GLY A 50 4.42 -10.58 10.52
N TYR A 51 3.94 -9.68 9.69
CA TYR A 51 2.93 -8.70 10.07
C TYR A 51 1.53 -9.17 9.72
N ALA A 52 0.55 -8.84 10.56
CA ALA A 52 -0.86 -9.11 10.27
C ALA A 52 -1.47 -8.11 9.28
N VAL A 53 -0.89 -6.91 9.18
CA VAL A 53 -1.38 -5.81 8.35
C VAL A 53 -0.19 -5.14 7.67
N ALA A 54 -0.31 -4.87 6.38
CA ALA A 54 0.65 -4.06 5.64
C ALA A 54 0.28 -2.58 5.68
N HIS A 55 1.30 -1.73 5.56
CA HIS A 55 1.08 -0.29 5.46
C HIS A 55 0.34 0.06 4.17
N ARG A 56 -0.52 1.09 4.25
CA ARG A 56 -1.17 1.61 3.05
C ARG A 56 -0.20 2.35 2.15
N THR A 57 0.99 2.68 2.62
CA THR A 57 2.06 3.30 1.85
C THR A 57 2.98 2.25 1.20
N GLY A 58 3.94 2.71 0.40
CA GLY A 58 4.97 1.85 -0.19
C GLY A 58 4.48 1.01 -1.37
N VAL A 59 5.21 -0.07 -1.67
CA VAL A 59 4.98 -0.92 -2.85
C VAL A 59 3.61 -1.60 -2.80
N ILE A 60 3.29 -2.30 -1.71
CA ILE A 60 2.00 -3.00 -1.54
C ILE A 60 0.83 -2.03 -1.77
N GLY A 61 0.85 -0.89 -1.08
CA GLY A 61 -0.23 0.07 -1.24
C GLY A 61 -0.31 0.69 -2.64
N GLN A 62 0.83 0.85 -3.32
CA GLN A 62 0.82 1.33 -4.70
C GLN A 62 0.21 0.29 -5.66
N VAL A 63 0.47 -1.00 -5.45
CA VAL A 63 -0.15 -2.08 -6.23
C VAL A 63 -1.66 -2.13 -6.04
N PHE A 64 -2.17 -2.00 -4.80
CA PHE A 64 -3.61 -1.94 -4.55
C PHE A 64 -4.29 -0.78 -5.32
N ARG A 65 -3.66 0.40 -5.35
CA ARG A 65 -4.20 1.59 -6.03
C ARG A 65 -4.12 1.49 -7.55
N GLN A 66 -2.94 1.15 -8.07
CA GLN A 66 -2.67 1.18 -9.51
C GLN A 66 -3.16 -0.08 -10.21
N LYS A 67 -3.35 -1.18 -9.48
CA LYS A 67 -3.70 -2.50 -10.03
C LYS A 67 -2.69 -2.93 -11.09
N GLN A 68 -1.43 -2.55 -10.90
CA GLN A 68 -0.29 -2.90 -11.76
C GLN A 68 0.78 -3.58 -10.91
N PRO A 69 1.50 -4.56 -11.46
CA PRO A 69 2.61 -5.17 -10.76
C PRO A 69 3.79 -4.18 -10.66
N ILE A 70 4.50 -4.26 -9.54
CA ILE A 70 5.68 -3.44 -9.25
C ILE A 70 6.84 -4.38 -8.97
N PHE A 71 7.95 -4.18 -9.69
CA PHE A 71 9.19 -4.91 -9.45
C PHE A 71 10.34 -3.95 -9.14
N LEU A 72 10.82 -4.01 -7.91
CA LEU A 72 12.01 -3.31 -7.45
C LEU A 72 13.20 -4.27 -7.49
N ALA A 73 14.06 -4.14 -8.50
CA ALA A 73 15.24 -4.99 -8.61
C ALA A 73 16.34 -4.63 -7.59
N ASP A 74 16.30 -3.41 -7.03
CA ASP A 74 17.11 -2.98 -5.88
C ASP A 74 16.22 -2.21 -4.88
N ALA A 75 15.48 -2.95 -4.04
CA ALA A 75 14.50 -2.40 -3.10
C ALA A 75 15.12 -1.33 -2.19
N ARG A 76 16.35 -1.55 -1.73
CA ARG A 76 17.09 -0.68 -0.79
C ARG A 76 17.33 0.74 -1.30
N LYS A 77 17.22 0.98 -2.60
CA LYS A 77 17.41 2.30 -3.22
C LYS A 77 16.10 2.96 -3.61
N HIS A 78 14.98 2.27 -3.46
CA HIS A 78 13.71 2.73 -3.98
C HIS A 78 12.90 3.42 -2.89
N THR A 79 12.30 4.57 -3.21
CA THR A 79 11.55 5.38 -2.24
C THR A 79 10.21 4.76 -1.81
N LEU A 80 9.74 3.72 -2.52
CA LEU A 80 8.57 2.94 -2.09
C LEU A 80 8.92 1.82 -1.11
N TYR A 81 10.20 1.48 -0.93
CA TYR A 81 10.58 0.41 -0.04
C TYR A 81 10.54 0.89 1.42
N ASP A 82 9.69 0.25 2.23
CA ASP A 82 9.64 0.47 3.68
C ASP A 82 10.57 -0.56 4.33
N VAL A 83 11.69 -0.07 4.89
CA VAL A 83 12.78 -0.96 5.30
C VAL A 83 12.41 -1.71 6.57
N TYR A 84 11.97 -2.96 6.40
CA TYR A 84 11.79 -3.90 7.50
C TYR A 84 13.03 -4.77 7.74
N ASP A 85 13.57 -5.35 6.66
CA ASP A 85 14.72 -6.24 6.67
C ASP A 85 15.78 -5.70 5.68
N HIS A 86 16.95 -5.34 6.20
CA HIS A 86 18.05 -4.79 5.40
C HIS A 86 18.70 -5.81 4.47
N THR A 87 18.42 -7.10 4.63
CA THR A 87 18.96 -8.18 3.78
C THR A 87 18.19 -8.34 2.47
N ILE A 88 16.97 -7.79 2.38
CA ILE A 88 16.15 -7.84 1.17
C ILE A 88 16.81 -7.02 0.05
N LEU A 89 16.99 -7.67 -1.09
CA LEU A 89 17.58 -7.08 -2.29
C LEU A 89 16.51 -6.57 -3.26
N TRP A 90 15.41 -7.32 -3.38
CA TRP A 90 14.36 -7.01 -4.33
C TRP A 90 12.98 -7.27 -3.71
N GLU A 91 11.99 -6.55 -4.24
CA GLU A 91 10.58 -6.70 -3.90
C GLU A 91 9.79 -6.80 -5.22
N LEU A 92 8.94 -7.83 -5.33
CA LEU A 92 7.99 -7.99 -6.42
C LEU A 92 6.60 -8.07 -5.80
N CYS A 93 5.75 -7.12 -6.14
CA CYS A 93 4.39 -7.08 -5.64
C CYS A 93 3.44 -7.07 -6.83
N LEU A 94 2.46 -7.99 -6.84
CA LEU A 94 1.58 -8.18 -7.98
C LEU A 94 0.11 -8.30 -7.59
N PRO A 95 -0.81 -7.72 -8.36
CA PRO A 95 -2.24 -7.88 -8.13
C PRO A 95 -2.74 -9.21 -8.69
N VAL A 96 -3.78 -9.76 -8.08
CA VAL A 96 -4.49 -10.97 -8.55
C VAL A 96 -5.97 -10.66 -8.77
N PHE A 97 -6.54 -11.19 -9.85
CA PHE A 97 -7.88 -10.83 -10.29
C PHE A 97 -8.81 -12.02 -10.51
N ALA A 98 -10.09 -11.82 -10.19
CA ALA A 98 -11.22 -12.59 -10.72
C ALA A 98 -11.92 -11.75 -11.79
N GLY A 99 -11.58 -11.98 -13.06
CA GLY A 99 -12.04 -11.11 -14.15
C GLY A 99 -11.44 -9.72 -14.03
N ALA A 100 -12.27 -8.71 -13.76
CA ALA A 100 -11.85 -7.31 -13.58
C ALA A 100 -11.75 -6.88 -12.10
N GLU A 101 -12.16 -7.76 -11.18
CA GLU A 101 -12.16 -7.50 -9.74
C GLU A 101 -10.78 -7.82 -9.16
N LEU A 102 -10.22 -6.87 -8.40
CA LEU A 102 -8.98 -7.09 -7.65
C LEU A 102 -9.33 -7.92 -6.41
N CYS A 103 -8.82 -9.15 -6.34
CA CYS A 103 -9.09 -10.06 -5.22
C CYS A 103 -8.00 -10.01 -4.14
N GLY A 104 -6.85 -9.42 -4.45
CA GLY A 104 -5.75 -9.29 -3.52
C GLY A 104 -4.44 -8.94 -4.20
N VAL A 105 -3.37 -9.04 -3.43
CA VAL A 105 -2.01 -8.75 -3.86
C VAL A 105 -1.07 -9.80 -3.28
N ILE A 106 -0.11 -10.29 -4.08
CA ILE A 106 0.98 -11.13 -3.59
C ILE A 106 2.25 -10.29 -3.53
N ASN A 107 2.85 -10.21 -2.35
CA ASN A 107 4.15 -9.59 -2.15
C ASN A 107 5.22 -10.66 -2.03
N PHE A 108 6.34 -10.48 -2.73
CA PHE A 108 7.53 -11.32 -2.67
C PHE A 108 8.73 -10.46 -2.33
N GLU A 109 9.54 -10.90 -1.38
CA GLU A 109 10.79 -10.24 -1.01
C GLU A 109 11.92 -11.26 -0.98
N GLY A 110 13.04 -10.96 -1.65
CA GLY A 110 14.14 -11.92 -1.78
C GLY A 110 15.52 -11.36 -1.50
N THR A 111 16.41 -12.24 -1.04
CA THR A 111 17.80 -11.94 -0.66
C THR A 111 18.82 -12.35 -1.73
N LYS A 112 18.37 -12.98 -2.82
CA LYS A 112 19.19 -13.40 -3.97
C LYS A 112 18.67 -12.71 -5.21
N ARG A 113 19.53 -12.35 -6.17
CA ARG A 113 19.07 -11.74 -7.42
C ARG A 113 18.02 -12.60 -8.12
N VAL A 114 17.03 -11.95 -8.72
CA VAL A 114 16.01 -12.55 -9.58
C VAL A 114 15.98 -11.85 -10.93
N ASP A 115 15.71 -12.61 -11.99
CA ASP A 115 15.34 -12.09 -13.30
C ASP A 115 13.85 -12.32 -13.52
N VAL A 116 13.06 -11.25 -13.53
CA VAL A 116 11.61 -11.32 -13.76
C VAL A 116 11.34 -11.17 -15.25
N ASN A 117 11.15 -12.31 -15.91
CA ASN A 117 10.90 -12.41 -17.34
C ASN A 117 9.56 -13.13 -17.63
N GLU A 118 9.16 -13.20 -18.91
CA GLU A 118 7.88 -13.80 -19.34
C GLU A 118 7.71 -15.26 -18.91
N GLN A 119 8.79 -16.05 -18.89
CA GLN A 119 8.73 -17.45 -18.50
C GLN A 119 8.44 -17.60 -17.01
N LEU A 120 9.13 -16.83 -16.16
CA LEU A 120 8.84 -16.80 -14.72
C LEU A 120 7.42 -16.28 -14.48
N TRP A 121 7.03 -15.21 -15.16
CA TRP A 121 5.70 -14.62 -15.03
C TRP A 121 4.58 -15.62 -15.35
N SER A 122 4.70 -16.33 -16.48
CA SER A 122 3.77 -17.39 -16.90
C SER A 122 3.72 -18.56 -15.91
N THR A 123 4.87 -18.89 -15.30
CA THR A 123 4.93 -19.94 -14.27
C THR A 123 4.19 -19.51 -13.01
N ILE A 124 4.38 -18.28 -12.54
CA ILE A 124 3.65 -17.72 -11.39
C ILE A 124 2.15 -17.68 -11.69
N ASP A 125 1.74 -17.16 -12.86
CA ASP A 125 0.34 -17.10 -13.28
C ASP A 125 -0.32 -18.49 -13.29
N THR A 126 0.37 -19.49 -13.82
CA THR A 126 -0.12 -20.88 -13.83
C THR A 126 -0.33 -21.42 -12.41
N ILE A 127 0.61 -21.18 -11.49
CA ILE A 127 0.51 -21.64 -10.11
C ILE A 127 -0.65 -20.93 -9.39
N VAL A 128 -0.77 -19.62 -9.56
CA VAL A 128 -1.85 -18.80 -8.97
C VAL A 128 -3.20 -19.28 -9.48
N TYR A 129 -3.36 -19.40 -10.80
CA TYR A 129 -4.61 -19.83 -11.42
C TYR A 129 -5.01 -21.24 -10.99
N LYS A 130 -4.08 -22.21 -11.04
CA LYS A 130 -4.32 -23.60 -10.65
C LYS A 130 -4.84 -23.72 -9.21
N ASN A 131 -4.32 -22.90 -8.29
CA ASN A 131 -4.68 -22.99 -6.88
C ASN A 131 -5.91 -22.15 -6.51
N THR A 132 -6.13 -21.01 -7.17
CA THR A 132 -7.09 -19.99 -6.70
C THR A 132 -8.15 -19.60 -7.73
N ASN A 133 -7.98 -19.98 -9.00
CA ASN A 133 -8.72 -19.46 -10.16
C ASN A 133 -8.54 -17.94 -10.40
N TYR A 134 -7.56 -17.30 -9.75
CA TYR A 134 -7.19 -15.92 -10.02
C TYR A 134 -6.13 -15.83 -11.12
N CYS A 135 -6.11 -14.71 -11.82
CA CYS A 135 -5.14 -14.44 -12.88
C CYS A 135 -4.25 -13.25 -12.52
N LEU A 136 -3.04 -13.26 -13.06
CA LEU A 136 -2.15 -12.10 -13.06
C LEU A 136 -2.49 -11.14 -14.20
N PRO A 137 -2.05 -9.87 -14.11
CA PRO A 137 -2.04 -8.99 -15.27
C PRO A 137 -1.10 -9.56 -16.35
N ARG A 138 -1.44 -9.31 -17.62
CA ARG A 138 -0.68 -9.86 -18.78
C ARG A 138 0.74 -9.34 -18.88
N ASN A 139 0.98 -8.11 -18.43
CA ASN A 139 2.26 -7.44 -18.60
C ASN A 139 3.22 -7.82 -17.48
N VAL A 140 4.41 -8.30 -17.86
CA VAL A 140 5.53 -8.46 -16.94
C VAL A 140 5.98 -7.07 -16.46
N PRO A 141 6.20 -6.87 -15.15
CA PRO A 141 6.68 -5.58 -14.65
C PRO A 141 8.08 -5.27 -15.18
N ILE A 142 8.28 -4.03 -15.60
CA ILE A 142 9.61 -3.53 -15.98
C ILE A 142 10.40 -3.24 -14.70
N PRO A 143 11.63 -3.75 -14.54
CA PRO A 143 12.44 -3.52 -13.35
C PRO A 143 12.64 -2.02 -13.05
N ASN A 144 12.33 -1.61 -11.83
CA ASN A 144 12.46 -0.24 -11.33
C ASN A 144 11.73 0.83 -12.17
N ALA A 145 10.64 0.45 -12.86
CA ALA A 145 9.81 1.44 -13.54
C ALA A 145 9.29 2.48 -12.53
N ALA A 146 9.12 3.72 -12.98
CA ALA A 146 8.51 4.74 -12.14
C ALA A 146 7.03 4.39 -11.98
N HIS A 147 6.66 3.93 -10.78
CA HIS A 147 5.27 3.60 -10.42
C HIS A 147 4.57 4.78 -9.73
N PHE A 148 5.09 5.98 -9.93
CA PHE A 148 4.51 7.19 -9.38
C PHE A 148 3.35 7.67 -10.24
N VAL A 149 2.28 8.15 -9.61
CA VAL A 149 1.20 8.88 -10.28
C VAL A 149 1.47 10.37 -10.25
N ASP A 150 1.02 11.11 -11.26
CA ASP A 150 1.08 12.56 -11.21
C ASP A 150 0.20 13.07 -10.05
N THR A 151 0.85 13.72 -9.07
CA THR A 151 0.18 14.20 -7.86
C THR A 151 -0.22 15.67 -8.01
N ILE A 152 -1.50 15.95 -7.81
CA ILE A 152 -2.03 17.30 -7.64
C ILE A 152 -2.16 17.58 -6.14
N GLN A 153 -1.50 18.62 -5.65
CA GLN A 153 -1.57 19.06 -4.26
C GLN A 153 -2.47 20.28 -4.12
N LEU A 154 -3.44 20.22 -3.21
CA LEU A 154 -4.38 21.30 -2.94
C LEU A 154 -4.33 21.64 -1.45
N ALA A 155 -3.76 22.80 -1.14
CA ALA A 155 -3.80 23.37 0.21
C ALA A 155 -5.11 24.14 0.40
N VAL A 156 -5.82 23.84 1.48
CA VAL A 156 -7.09 24.48 1.84
C VAL A 156 -6.88 25.24 3.16
N PRO A 157 -6.91 26.59 3.15
CA PRO A 157 -6.69 27.40 4.35
C PRO A 157 -7.88 27.30 5.31
N ALA A 158 -7.62 27.23 6.62
CA ALA A 158 -8.62 27.08 7.69
C ALA A 158 -9.43 28.34 8.00
N ASN A 159 -9.49 29.31 7.09
CA ASN A 159 -10.25 30.54 7.24
C ASN A 159 -11.77 30.26 7.12
N GLY A 160 -12.33 29.46 8.03
CA GLY A 160 -13.76 29.32 8.26
C GLY A 160 -14.33 27.91 8.47
N ARG A 161 -14.50 27.53 9.76
CA ARG A 161 -15.56 26.62 10.30
C ARG A 161 -15.58 25.16 9.79
N GLN A 162 -16.25 24.30 10.58
CA GLN A 162 -16.56 22.89 10.32
C GLN A 162 -17.03 22.59 8.87
N ASN A 163 -17.65 23.55 8.19
CA ASN A 163 -18.13 23.45 6.81
C ASN A 163 -17.01 23.24 5.79
N GLN A 164 -15.80 23.81 6.00
CA GLN A 164 -14.66 23.59 5.08
C GLN A 164 -14.10 22.18 5.21
N ARG A 165 -13.97 21.65 6.43
CA ARG A 165 -13.56 20.25 6.67
C ARG A 165 -14.54 19.27 6.03
N ALA A 166 -15.86 19.49 6.24
CA ALA A 166 -16.88 18.64 5.63
C ALA A 166 -16.81 18.69 4.09
N SER A 167 -16.52 19.87 3.52
CA SER A 167 -16.32 20.03 2.07
C SER A 167 -15.08 19.29 1.56
N MET A 168 -13.95 19.34 2.28
CA MET A 168 -12.74 18.61 1.91
C MET A 168 -12.95 17.09 1.94
N THR A 169 -13.58 16.58 2.99
CA THR A 169 -13.93 15.16 3.08
C THR A 169 -14.86 14.77 1.93
N ALA A 170 -15.87 15.57 1.61
CA ALA A 170 -16.77 15.33 0.48
C ALA A 170 -16.03 15.31 -0.87
N VAL A 171 -15.10 16.25 -1.11
CA VAL A 171 -14.26 16.27 -2.31
C VAL A 171 -13.37 15.02 -2.37
N GLY A 172 -12.73 14.65 -1.26
CA GLY A 172 -11.90 13.44 -1.18
C GLY A 172 -12.68 12.17 -1.53
N HIS A 173 -13.89 12.01 -0.97
CA HIS A 173 -14.76 10.90 -1.32
C HIS A 173 -15.18 10.92 -2.79
N ALA A 174 -15.51 12.09 -3.35
CA ALA A 174 -15.90 12.19 -4.75
C ALA A 174 -14.75 11.80 -5.70
N LEU A 175 -13.53 12.24 -5.42
CA LEU A 175 -12.33 11.88 -6.18
C LEU A 175 -12.06 10.37 -6.11
N ALA A 176 -12.12 9.80 -4.90
CA ALA A 176 -11.90 8.37 -4.67
C ALA A 176 -12.96 7.49 -5.34
N ALA A 177 -14.24 7.89 -5.29
CA ALA A 177 -15.33 7.23 -6.00
C ALA A 177 -15.16 7.29 -7.53
N GLY A 178 -14.47 8.32 -8.04
CA GLY A 178 -14.05 8.43 -9.44
C GLY A 178 -12.81 7.60 -9.80
N GLY A 179 -12.22 6.87 -8.85
CA GLY A 179 -11.05 6.03 -9.05
C GLY A 179 -9.70 6.71 -8.78
N ALA A 180 -9.68 7.97 -8.36
CA ALA A 180 -8.44 8.67 -8.05
C ALA A 180 -7.92 8.28 -6.66
N SER A 181 -6.64 7.94 -6.54
CA SER A 181 -6.01 7.77 -5.23
C SER A 181 -5.87 9.12 -4.54
N THR A 182 -6.46 9.26 -3.35
CA THR A 182 -6.57 10.53 -2.66
C THR A 182 -6.05 10.41 -1.23
N LEU A 183 -5.24 11.36 -0.80
CA LEU A 183 -4.76 11.48 0.57
C LEU A 183 -5.34 12.75 1.21
N LEU A 184 -6.04 12.60 2.33
CA LEU A 184 -6.38 13.68 3.24
C LEU A 184 -5.23 13.87 4.23
N VAL A 185 -4.77 15.11 4.40
CA VAL A 185 -3.73 15.45 5.38
C VAL A 185 -4.31 16.47 6.36
N GLY A 186 -4.30 16.12 7.65
CA GLY A 186 -4.74 17.04 8.71
C GLY A 186 -5.43 16.36 9.88
N ARG A 187 -6.22 17.14 10.62
CA ARG A 187 -6.94 16.72 11.83
C ARG A 187 -8.40 16.36 11.53
N PHE A 188 -8.66 15.07 11.34
CA PHE A 188 -9.99 14.51 11.10
C PHE A 188 -10.35 13.43 12.14
N PRO A 189 -10.52 13.79 13.43
CA PRO A 189 -10.77 12.82 14.50
C PRO A 189 -12.02 11.97 14.28
N GLU A 190 -13.01 12.52 13.56
CA GLU A 190 -14.23 11.82 13.15
C GLU A 190 -13.97 10.66 12.15
N LEU A 191 -12.85 10.68 11.43
CA LEU A 191 -12.47 9.66 10.44
C LEU A 191 -11.47 8.63 10.98
N LEU A 192 -10.81 8.88 12.11
CA LEU A 192 -9.76 7.99 12.63
C LEU A 192 -10.29 6.64 13.11
N ALA A 193 -11.59 6.51 13.35
CA ALA A 193 -12.23 5.28 13.81
C ALA A 193 -11.53 4.60 15.02
N GLY A 194 -10.79 5.38 15.84
CA GLY A 194 -10.00 4.88 16.97
C GLY A 194 -8.77 4.04 16.60
N ARG A 195 -8.29 4.12 15.35
CA ARG A 195 -7.18 3.30 14.81
C ARG A 195 -5.89 4.10 14.76
N SER A 196 -4.75 3.37 14.84
CA SER A 196 -3.31 3.73 14.74
C SER A 196 -2.88 5.09 15.33
N PRO A 197 -1.58 5.30 15.61
CA PRO A 197 -1.17 6.55 16.24
C PRO A 197 -1.27 7.72 15.25
N ASP A 198 -1.66 8.90 15.74
CA ASP A 198 -1.34 10.15 15.05
C ASP A 198 0.18 10.40 15.04
N MET A 199 0.63 11.41 14.30
CA MET A 199 2.07 11.72 14.19
C MET A 199 2.76 11.96 15.55
N ALA A 200 2.07 12.53 16.53
CA ALA A 200 2.64 12.76 17.85
C ALA A 200 2.82 11.43 18.60
N GLN A 201 1.79 10.60 18.59
CA GLN A 201 1.82 9.26 19.18
C GLN A 201 2.83 8.34 18.47
N ALA A 202 2.99 8.46 17.15
CA ALA A 202 3.96 7.70 16.37
C ALA A 202 5.39 8.10 16.73
N ALA A 203 5.65 9.41 16.91
CA ALA A 203 6.94 9.91 17.36
C ALA A 203 7.31 9.37 18.76
N GLU A 204 6.36 9.38 19.71
CA GLU A 204 6.56 8.78 21.04
C GLU A 204 6.92 7.29 20.97
N GLN A 205 6.31 6.56 20.03
CA GLN A 205 6.55 5.13 19.79
C GLN A 205 7.74 4.85 18.87
N LYS A 206 8.44 5.88 18.39
CA LYS A 206 9.53 5.77 17.38
C LYS A 206 9.09 5.07 16.09
N LEU A 207 7.83 5.26 15.71
CA LEU A 207 7.26 4.73 14.48
C LEU A 207 7.45 5.70 13.33
N GLY A 208 7.58 5.15 12.13
CA GLY A 208 7.64 5.93 10.90
C GLY A 208 6.30 6.60 10.58
N PRO A 209 6.30 7.68 9.77
CA PRO A 209 5.06 8.34 9.34
C PRO A 209 4.07 7.44 8.57
N SER A 210 4.54 6.34 7.97
CA SER A 210 3.70 5.33 7.30
C SER A 210 2.65 4.73 8.24
N TYR A 211 2.95 4.64 9.54
CA TYR A 211 2.05 4.13 10.57
C TYR A 211 0.87 5.08 10.87
N CYS A 212 0.94 6.32 10.39
CA CYS A 212 -0.11 7.34 10.56
C CYS A 212 -1.07 7.40 9.36
N CYS A 213 -0.91 6.51 8.36
CA CYS A 213 -1.77 6.45 7.18
C CYS A 213 -2.89 5.42 7.36
N PHE A 214 -4.13 5.85 7.14
CA PHE A 214 -5.35 5.08 7.36
C PHE A 214 -6.19 4.99 6.11
N GLY A 215 -6.88 3.86 5.93
CA GLY A 215 -7.91 3.75 4.91
C GLY A 215 -9.23 4.35 5.39
N VAL A 216 -9.80 5.24 4.60
CA VAL A 216 -11.10 5.89 4.84
C VAL A 216 -12.16 5.33 3.90
N ALA A 217 -11.77 5.10 2.64
CA ALA A 217 -12.57 4.42 1.63
C ALA A 217 -11.62 3.72 0.64
N ALA A 218 -12.17 2.92 -0.27
CA ALA A 218 -11.41 2.47 -1.44
C ALA A 218 -10.79 3.69 -2.14
N ASN A 219 -9.47 3.69 -2.32
CA ASN A 219 -8.67 4.80 -2.87
C ASN A 219 -8.67 6.12 -2.07
N LEU A 220 -9.18 6.18 -0.84
CA LEU A 220 -9.11 7.36 0.02
C LEU A 220 -8.41 7.04 1.32
N ASP A 221 -7.32 7.75 1.57
CA ASP A 221 -6.55 7.60 2.80
C ASP A 221 -6.49 8.90 3.61
N LEU A 222 -6.18 8.75 4.89
CA LEU A 222 -5.96 9.82 5.83
C LEU A 222 -4.57 9.71 6.43
N LEU A 223 -3.78 10.78 6.36
CA LEU A 223 -2.59 10.99 7.16
C LEU A 223 -2.96 11.87 8.36
N ALA A 224 -2.98 11.27 9.55
CA ALA A 224 -3.38 11.92 10.78
C ALA A 224 -2.23 12.72 11.40
N THR A 225 -2.14 14.01 11.06
CA THR A 225 -1.01 14.86 11.48
C THR A 225 -1.27 15.69 12.73
N GLY A 226 -2.52 15.76 13.19
CA GLY A 226 -2.93 16.75 14.19
C GLY A 226 -3.10 18.14 13.59
N SER A 227 -3.02 19.18 14.42
CA SER A 227 -3.11 20.58 13.94
C SER A 227 -1.80 20.97 13.25
N PHE A 228 -1.90 21.51 12.03
CA PHE A 228 -0.75 21.91 11.22
C PHE A 228 -0.87 23.39 10.86
N THR A 229 0.19 24.16 11.04
CA THR A 229 0.26 25.55 10.57
C THR A 229 0.77 25.62 9.14
N GLU A 230 0.51 26.75 8.48
CA GLU A 230 1.06 27.08 7.16
C GLU A 230 2.61 27.05 7.16
N GLN A 231 3.22 27.39 8.30
CA GLN A 231 4.67 27.34 8.49
C GLN A 231 5.21 25.91 8.57
N ASP A 232 4.50 24.99 9.22
CA ASP A 232 4.91 23.58 9.32
C ASP A 232 4.98 22.89 7.94
N ILE A 233 4.15 23.35 7.01
CA ILE A 233 4.16 22.91 5.61
C ILE A 233 5.39 23.46 4.88
N LEU A 234 5.67 24.75 5.04
CA LEU A 234 6.77 25.46 4.37
C LEU A 234 8.15 25.02 4.88
N ASP A 235 8.27 24.77 6.19
CA ASP A 235 9.51 24.35 6.83
C ASP A 235 9.89 22.89 6.52
N ASN A 236 9.02 22.16 5.81
CA ASN A 236 9.26 20.78 5.37
C ASN A 236 9.61 19.86 6.56
N GLN A 237 9.18 20.20 7.79
CA GLN A 237 9.54 19.49 9.02
C GLN A 237 9.04 18.03 9.01
N MET A 238 8.05 17.75 8.18
CA MET A 238 7.62 16.41 7.85
C MET A 238 7.96 16.14 6.40
N ASN A 239 8.71 15.08 6.14
CA ASN A 239 9.04 14.62 4.79
C ASN A 239 7.82 13.95 4.11
N TRP A 240 6.62 14.49 4.30
CA TRP A 240 5.38 13.95 3.77
C TRP A 240 5.25 14.16 2.27
N ARG A 241 6.02 15.11 1.72
CA ARG A 241 6.32 15.11 0.29
C ARG A 241 6.87 13.73 -0.08
N ASP A 242 7.92 13.22 0.55
CA ASP A 242 8.45 11.89 0.22
C ASP A 242 7.45 10.73 0.50
N ILE A 243 6.53 10.90 1.46
CA ILE A 243 5.48 9.92 1.77
C ILE A 243 4.38 9.89 0.71
N SER A 244 4.00 11.04 0.17
CA SER A 244 2.83 11.20 -0.71
C SER A 244 3.20 11.37 -2.19
N ASN A 245 4.40 11.88 -2.47
CA ASN A 245 4.89 12.29 -3.79
C ASN A 245 4.92 11.10 -4.73
N GLY A 246 3.95 11.08 -5.63
CA GLY A 246 3.79 10.00 -6.59
C GLY A 246 2.95 8.82 -6.11
N ARG A 247 2.47 8.80 -4.86
CA ARG A 247 1.64 7.70 -4.36
C ARG A 247 0.15 7.97 -4.51
N TYR A 248 -0.22 9.25 -4.52
CA TYR A 248 -1.61 9.71 -4.59
C TYR A 248 -1.79 10.65 -5.78
N SER A 249 -2.87 10.47 -6.54
CA SER A 249 -3.28 11.41 -7.59
C SER A 249 -3.63 12.77 -7.00
N PHE A 250 -4.23 12.79 -5.80
CA PHE A 250 -4.57 14.01 -5.09
C PHE A 250 -4.10 13.99 -3.65
N VAL A 251 -3.56 15.11 -3.19
CA VAL A 251 -3.27 15.36 -1.77
C VAL A 251 -4.00 16.62 -1.34
N LEU A 252 -4.96 16.47 -0.43
CA LEU A 252 -5.76 17.55 0.13
C LEU A 252 -5.25 17.88 1.52
N VAL A 253 -4.64 19.05 1.68
CA VAL A 253 -4.00 19.47 2.94
C VAL A 253 -4.87 20.50 3.64
N HIS A 254 -5.30 20.20 4.86
CA HIS A 254 -6.02 21.14 5.71
C HIS A 254 -5.03 21.94 6.56
N VAL A 255 -4.89 23.23 6.27
CA VAL A 255 -3.92 24.13 6.91
C VAL A 255 -4.62 24.96 7.99
N ALA A 256 -4.24 24.84 9.26
CA ALA A 256 -4.79 25.59 10.38
C ALA A 256 -4.28 27.04 10.48
#